data_AF-A0A7J3W604-F1
#
_entry.id   AF-A0A7J3W604-F1
#
_cell.length_a   1.000
_cell.length_b   1.000
_cell.length_c   1.000
_cell.angle_alpha   90.00
_cell.angle_beta   90.00
_cell.angle_gamma   90.00
#
_symmetry.space_group_name_H-M   'P 1'
#
loop_
_entity.id
_entity.type
_entity.pdbx_description
1 polymer ?
#
loop_
_entity_poly.entity_id
_entity_poly.type
_entity_poly.pdbx_seq_one_letter_code
_entity_poly.pdbx_strand_id
1 'polypeptide(L)'
;MPSLDDKYGLLPEVTEHIVDKLLTEVEDFTTLLKHDPEGAKRSLRQEIEWLKEKKDFLGKAVETSIDAALELYGDRLSYNEWTDLQTLLLKGVLVLLQSLNEALKEKQTGKFKRGIVHTCK
;
A
#
# COMPACT_ATOMS: atom_id res chain seq x y z
N MET A 1 4.91 8.58 -27.12
CA MET A 1 4.79 8.24 -25.68
C MET A 1 3.35 7.84 -25.42
N PRO A 2 3.07 6.79 -24.63
CA PRO A 2 1.69 6.39 -24.33
C PRO A 2 0.95 7.51 -23.59
N SER A 3 -0.35 7.66 -23.84
CA SER A 3 -1.18 8.65 -23.16
C SER A 3 -1.37 8.29 -21.67
N LEU A 4 -1.80 9.25 -20.86
CA LEU A 4 -2.08 8.99 -19.44
C LEU A 4 -3.29 8.07 -19.27
N ASP A 5 -4.28 8.15 -20.15
CA ASP A 5 -5.41 7.23 -20.19
C ASP A 5 -4.98 5.80 -20.51
N ASP A 6 -4.02 5.62 -21.42
CA ASP A 6 -3.43 4.30 -21.70
C ASP A 6 -2.70 3.72 -20.49
N LYS A 7 -2.18 4.55 -19.60
CA LYS A 7 -1.37 4.11 -18.44
C LYS A 7 -2.20 3.81 -17.19
N TYR A 8 -3.31 4.51 -16.98
CA TYR A 8 -3.98 4.53 -15.68
C TYR A 8 -5.50 4.35 -15.75
N GLY A 9 -6.11 4.28 -16.95
CA GLY A 9 -7.57 4.32 -17.13
C GLY A 9 -8.38 3.16 -16.55
N LEU A 10 -7.72 2.12 -16.03
CA LEU A 10 -8.37 0.96 -15.38
C LEU A 10 -8.15 0.90 -13.87
N LEU A 11 -7.37 1.82 -13.32
CA LEU A 11 -7.14 1.88 -11.88
C LEU A 11 -8.43 2.36 -11.21
N PRO A 12 -8.81 1.75 -10.08
CA PRO A 12 -9.99 2.21 -9.35
C PRO A 12 -9.76 3.63 -8.83
N GLU A 13 -10.81 4.45 -8.85
CA GLU A 13 -10.82 5.71 -8.10
C GLU A 13 -10.69 5.39 -6.60
N VAL A 14 -9.79 6.08 -5.92
CA VAL A 14 -9.62 6.03 -4.47
C VAL A 14 -10.29 7.26 -3.88
N THR A 15 -11.22 7.08 -2.93
CA THR A 15 -11.93 8.20 -2.29
C THR A 15 -11.05 8.87 -1.23
N GLU A 16 -11.30 10.16 -0.95
CA GLU A 16 -10.58 10.93 0.09
C GLU A 16 -10.61 10.22 1.45
N HIS A 17 -11.78 9.72 1.85
CA HIS A 17 -11.94 8.88 3.06
C HIS A 17 -10.99 7.67 3.10
N ILE A 18 -10.80 6.97 1.96
CA ILE A 18 -9.89 5.83 1.89
C ILE A 18 -8.45 6.32 2.05
N VAL A 19 -8.09 7.45 1.44
CA VAL A 19 -6.75 8.06 1.61
C VAL A 19 -6.51 8.42 3.07
N ASP A 20 -7.45 9.08 3.75
CA ASP A 20 -7.31 9.49 5.15
C ASP A 20 -7.10 8.30 6.10
N LYS A 21 -7.87 7.22 5.89
CA LYS A 21 -7.72 5.98 6.66
C LYS A 21 -6.32 5.38 6.51
N LEU A 22 -5.78 5.40 5.30
CA LEU A 22 -4.46 4.83 5.01
C LEU A 22 -3.33 5.73 5.51
N LEU A 23 -3.48 7.06 5.43
CA LEU A 23 -2.54 8.00 6.03
C LEU A 23 -2.45 7.78 7.54
N THR A 24 -3.60 7.62 8.20
CA THR A 24 -3.66 7.31 9.64
C THR A 24 -2.92 6.01 9.94
N GLU A 25 -3.15 4.96 9.15
CA GLU A 25 -2.47 3.67 9.32
C GLU A 25 -0.94 3.76 9.15
N VAL A 26 -0.46 4.57 8.19
CA VAL A 26 0.97 4.81 8.00
C VAL A 26 1.57 5.59 9.17
N GLU A 27 0.87 6.60 9.69
CA GLU A 27 1.31 7.39 10.85
C GLU A 27 1.36 6.54 12.13
N ASP A 28 0.33 5.72 12.37
CA ASP A 28 0.26 4.78 13.48
C ASP A 28 1.40 3.76 13.40
N PHE A 29 1.62 3.19 12.21
CA PHE A 29 2.70 2.23 12.01
C PHE A 29 4.08 2.86 12.16
N THR A 30 4.29 4.09 11.67
CA THR A 30 5.55 4.82 11.85
C THR A 30 5.81 5.11 13.33
N THR A 31 4.77 5.46 14.07
CA THR A 31 4.84 5.66 15.52
C THR A 31 5.18 4.34 16.22
N LEU A 32 4.53 3.24 15.84
CA LEU A 32 4.84 1.91 16.36
C LEU A 32 6.29 1.51 16.07
N LEU A 33 6.78 1.72 14.85
CA LEU A 33 8.15 1.40 14.46
C LEU A 33 9.18 2.16 15.31
N LYS A 34 8.90 3.42 15.67
CA LYS A 34 9.78 4.22 16.53
C LYS A 34 9.81 3.74 17.99
N HIS A 35 8.69 3.24 18.50
CA HIS A 35 8.53 2.89 19.93
C HIS A 35 8.72 1.40 20.23
N ASP A 36 8.27 0.51 19.35
CA ASP A 36 8.46 -0.95 19.39
C ASP A 36 8.80 -1.49 17.99
N PRO A 37 10.08 -1.35 17.56
CA PRO A 37 10.50 -1.79 16.23
C PRO A 37 10.25 -3.27 15.97
N GLU A 38 10.46 -4.11 16.98
CA GLU A 38 10.27 -5.56 16.84
C GLU A 38 8.77 -5.92 16.80
N GLY A 39 7.92 -5.20 17.53
CA GLY A 39 6.46 -5.29 17.39
C GLY A 39 5.99 -4.92 15.99
N ALA A 40 6.46 -3.80 15.45
CA ALA A 40 6.14 -3.35 14.10
C ALA A 40 6.54 -4.41 13.05
N LYS A 41 7.78 -4.93 13.13
CA LYS A 41 8.29 -5.98 12.24
C LYS A 41 7.48 -7.28 12.35
N ARG A 42 7.07 -7.69 13.56
CA ARG A 42 6.22 -8.88 13.75
C ARG A 42 4.83 -8.68 13.12
N SER A 43 4.20 -7.53 13.34
CA SER A 43 2.90 -7.20 12.75
C SER A 43 2.96 -7.23 11.22
N LEU A 44 3.97 -6.60 10.64
CA LEU A 44 4.18 -6.57 9.19
C LEU A 44 4.39 -7.97 8.60
N ARG A 45 5.22 -8.80 9.26
CA ARG A 45 5.43 -10.20 8.84
C ARG A 45 4.12 -10.99 8.85
N GLN A 46 3.25 -10.79 9.85
CA GLN A 46 1.95 -11.46 9.90
C GLN A 46 1.05 -11.08 8.71
N GLU A 47 1.02 -9.80 8.32
CA GLU A 47 0.27 -9.35 7.13
C GLU A 47 0.79 -9.99 5.85
N ILE A 48 2.12 -10.03 5.66
CA ILE A 48 2.76 -10.61 4.48
C ILE A 48 2.55 -12.12 4.43
N GLU A 49 2.72 -12.85 5.54
CA GLU A 49 2.48 -14.29 5.59
C GLU A 49 1.01 -14.62 5.32
N TRP A 50 0.07 -13.86 5.87
CA TRP A 50 -1.34 -14.02 5.53
C TRP A 50 -1.60 -13.82 4.02
N LEU A 51 -0.95 -12.83 3.39
CA LEU A 51 -1.05 -12.63 1.95
C LEU A 51 -0.45 -13.78 1.15
N LYS A 52 0.68 -14.36 1.57
CA LYS A 52 1.25 -15.55 0.93
C LYS A 52 0.32 -16.76 1.08
N GLU A 53 -0.24 -16.97 2.27
CA GLU A 53 -1.16 -18.09 2.52
C GLU A 53 -2.47 -17.99 1.74
N LYS A 54 -3.02 -16.79 1.58
CA LYS A 54 -4.36 -16.58 0.99
C LYS A 54 -4.34 -16.12 -0.46
N LYS A 55 -3.24 -15.52 -0.89
CA LYS A 55 -3.08 -14.86 -2.19
C LYS A 55 -1.72 -15.17 -2.84
N ASP A 56 -1.02 -16.21 -2.39
CA ASP A 56 0.21 -16.81 -2.97
C ASP A 56 1.17 -15.79 -3.59
N PHE A 57 1.14 -15.63 -4.92
CA PHE A 57 2.00 -14.72 -5.65
C PHE A 57 1.89 -13.25 -5.25
N LEU A 58 0.76 -12.81 -4.68
CA LEU A 58 0.59 -11.43 -4.23
C LEU A 58 1.51 -11.10 -3.06
N GLY A 59 1.63 -11.99 -2.07
CA GLY A 59 2.53 -11.77 -0.94
C GLY A 59 4.00 -11.71 -1.39
N LYS A 60 4.37 -12.57 -2.34
CA LYS A 60 5.71 -12.56 -2.94
C LYS A 60 5.97 -11.30 -3.78
N ALA A 61 4.97 -10.83 -4.52
CA ALA A 61 5.06 -9.61 -5.30
C ALA A 61 5.27 -8.36 -4.42
N VAL A 62 4.66 -8.33 -3.22
CA VAL A 62 4.89 -7.26 -2.24
C VAL A 62 6.35 -7.21 -1.82
N GLU A 63 6.93 -8.35 -1.44
CA GLU A 63 8.34 -8.41 -1.05
C GLU A 63 9.26 -7.98 -2.21
N THR A 64 9.06 -8.57 -3.39
CA THR A 64 9.89 -8.28 -4.57
C THR A 64 9.77 -6.84 -5.06
N SER A 65 8.66 -6.15 -4.80
CA SER A 65 8.45 -4.77 -5.28
C SER A 65 9.43 -3.75 -4.72
N ILE A 66 10.13 -4.08 -3.62
CA ILE A 66 11.08 -3.18 -2.97
C ILE A 66 12.54 -3.67 -3.03
N ASP A 67 12.77 -4.91 -3.48
CA ASP A 67 14.10 -5.55 -3.47
C ASP A 67 15.14 -4.72 -4.22
N ALA A 68 14.78 -4.16 -5.38
CA ALA A 68 15.68 -3.30 -6.16
C ALA A 68 16.02 -1.99 -5.43
N ALA A 69 15.05 -1.41 -4.71
CA ALA A 69 15.29 -0.21 -3.91
C ALA A 69 16.21 -0.51 -2.73
N LEU A 70 16.06 -1.68 -2.13
CA LEU A 70 16.99 -2.16 -1.13
C LEU A 70 18.37 -2.34 -1.76
N GLU A 71 18.57 -3.27 -2.69
CA GLU A 71 19.89 -3.61 -3.25
C GLU A 71 20.76 -2.39 -3.62
N LEU A 72 20.15 -1.31 -4.13
CA LEU A 72 20.85 -0.09 -4.51
C LEU A 72 21.47 0.71 -3.32
N TYR A 73 20.91 0.60 -2.12
CA TYR A 73 21.28 1.42 -0.96
C TYR A 73 21.82 0.61 0.24
N GLY A 74 21.98 -0.72 0.10
CA GLY A 74 22.39 -1.63 1.18
C GLY A 74 23.65 -1.20 1.91
N ASP A 75 24.64 -0.73 1.15
CA ASP A 75 25.97 -0.43 1.67
C ASP A 75 26.06 1.01 2.25
N ARG A 76 25.01 1.81 2.06
CA ARG A 76 24.99 3.25 2.40
C ARG A 76 24.26 3.56 3.70
N LEU A 77 23.55 2.58 4.24
CA LEU A 77 22.75 2.69 5.47
C LEU A 77 23.33 1.76 6.53
N SER A 78 23.24 2.15 7.80
CA SER A 78 23.48 1.19 8.87
C SER A 78 22.45 0.06 8.80
N TYR A 79 22.76 -1.10 9.37
CA TYR A 79 21.84 -2.25 9.39
C TYR A 79 20.45 -1.88 9.93
N ASN A 80 20.38 -1.01 10.95
CA ASN A 80 19.10 -0.59 11.52
C ASN A 80 18.33 0.32 10.56
N GLU A 81 18.97 1.36 10.02
CA GLU A 81 18.36 2.28 9.04
C GLU A 81 17.88 1.53 7.79
N TRP A 82 18.65 0.54 7.37
CA TRP A 82 18.30 -0.37 6.30
C TRP A 82 17.02 -1.17 6.60
N THR A 83 16.97 -1.81 7.78
CA THR A 83 15.79 -2.60 8.16
C THR A 83 14.54 -1.74 8.34
N ASP A 84 14.69 -0.50 8.81
CA ASP A 84 13.57 0.43 8.99
C ASP A 84 13.06 0.92 7.64
N LEU A 85 13.96 1.24 6.70
CA LEU A 85 13.58 1.60 5.33
C LEU A 85 12.82 0.45 4.64
N GLN A 86 13.35 -0.78 4.71
CA GLN A 86 12.66 -1.98 4.20
C GLN A 86 11.24 -2.10 4.77
N THR A 87 11.12 -1.93 6.09
CA THR A 87 9.84 -2.07 6.81
C THR A 87 8.83 -1.01 6.34
N LEU A 88 9.26 0.26 6.19
CA LEU A 88 8.40 1.35 5.71
C LEU A 88 7.97 1.15 4.25
N LEU A 89 8.89 0.72 3.38
CA LEU A 89 8.59 0.48 1.97
C LEU A 89 7.57 -0.66 1.80
N LEU A 90 7.75 -1.78 2.52
CA LEU A 90 6.80 -2.89 2.52
C LEU A 90 5.41 -2.45 2.99
N LYS A 91 5.33 -1.65 4.08
CA LYS A 91 4.04 -1.15 4.57
C LYS A 91 3.35 -0.26 3.54
N GLY A 92 4.10 0.61 2.84
CA GLY A 92 3.55 1.44 1.77
C GLY A 92 2.88 0.62 0.65
N VAL A 93 3.50 -0.49 0.25
CA VAL A 93 2.94 -1.39 -0.78
C VAL A 93 1.69 -2.12 -0.27
N LEU A 94 1.69 -2.61 0.98
CA LEU A 94 0.52 -3.24 1.59
C LEU A 94 -0.66 -2.29 1.69
N VAL A 95 -0.41 -1.05 2.09
CA VAL A 95 -1.40 0.04 2.16
C VAL A 95 -2.03 0.30 0.79
N LEU A 96 -1.24 0.29 -0.29
CA LEU A 96 -1.77 0.40 -1.66
C LEU A 96 -2.65 -0.80 -2.02
N LEU A 97 -2.26 -2.03 -1.69
CA LEU A 97 -3.09 -3.20 -1.94
C LEU A 97 -4.41 -3.14 -1.16
N GLN A 98 -4.38 -2.62 0.07
CA GLN A 98 -5.57 -2.38 0.87
C GLN A 98 -6.50 -1.34 0.22
N SER A 99 -5.97 -0.26 -0.35
CA SER A 99 -6.75 0.76 -1.06
C SER A 99 -7.52 0.17 -2.25
N LEU A 100 -6.86 -0.67 -3.05
CA LEU A 100 -7.46 -1.36 -4.20
C LEU A 100 -8.61 -2.28 -3.75
N ASN A 101 -8.42 -3.01 -2.65
CA ASN A 101 -9.44 -3.89 -2.10
C ASN A 101 -10.66 -3.12 -1.58
N GLU A 102 -10.47 -2.00 -0.88
CA GLU A 102 -11.58 -1.16 -0.40
C GLU A 102 -12.37 -0.54 -1.56
N ALA A 103 -11.69 -0.03 -2.59
CA ALA A 103 -12.35 0.53 -3.77
C ALA A 103 -13.20 -0.54 -4.52
N LEU A 104 -12.72 -1.78 -4.59
CA LEU A 104 -13.49 -2.90 -5.16
C LEU A 104 -14.74 -3.24 -4.34
N LYS A 105 -14.69 -3.15 -3.00
CA LYS A 105 -15.85 -3.38 -2.12
C LYS A 105 -16.91 -2.28 -2.26
N GLU A 106 -16.49 -1.02 -2.37
CA GLU A 106 -17.42 0.11 -2.58
C GLU A 106 -18.20 -0.04 -3.89
N LYS A 107 -17.53 -0.50 -4.96
CA LYS A 107 -18.17 -0.79 -6.25
C LYS A 107 -19.24 -1.88 -6.14
N GLN A 108 -19.05 -2.90 -5.29
CA GLN A 108 -20.01 -3.99 -5.09
C GLN A 108 -21.21 -3.60 -4.22
N THR A 109 -21.04 -2.65 -3.29
CA THR A 109 -22.11 -2.23 -2.35
C THR A 109 -23.01 -1.12 -2.89
N GLY A 110 -22.80 -0.66 -4.13
CA GLY A 110 -23.63 0.38 -4.75
C GLY A 110 -23.49 1.77 -4.12
N LYS A 111 -22.52 1.97 -3.22
CA LYS A 111 -22.20 3.28 -2.62
C LYS A 111 -21.47 4.23 -3.58
N PHE A 112 -21.13 3.76 -4.78
CA PHE A 112 -20.59 4.57 -5.87
C PHE A 112 -21.67 5.51 -6.42
N LYS A 113 -22.02 6.56 -5.68
CA LYS A 113 -22.78 7.69 -6.21
C LYS A 113 -21.86 8.43 -7.17
N ARG A 114 -21.95 8.12 -8.46
CA ARG A 114 -21.41 8.99 -9.50
C ARG A 114 -21.93 10.39 -9.23
N GLY A 115 -21.03 11.35 -9.02
CA GLY A 115 -21.38 12.75 -9.14
C GLY A 115 -22.01 12.95 -10.51
N ILE A 116 -23.32 13.15 -10.53
CA ILE A 116 -24.04 13.57 -11.73
C ILE A 116 -23.56 15.00 -11.97
N VAL A 117 -22.59 15.17 -12.87
CA VAL A 117 -22.35 16.47 -13.48
C VAL A 117 -23.55 16.69 -14.38
N HIS A 118 -24.49 17.51 -13.89
CA HIS A 118 -25.59 18.01 -14.70
C HIS A 118 -25.01 18.72 -15.92
N THR A 119 -25.25 18.15 -17.10
CA THR A 119 -25.18 18.88 -18.36
C THR A 119 -26.24 19.97 -18.32
N CYS A 120 -25.82 21.24 -18.28
CA CYS A 120 -26.66 22.36 -18.67
C CYS A 120 -26.48 22.63 -20.17
N LYS A 121 -27.63 22.81 -20.82
CA LYS A 121 -27.83 23.05 -22.25
C LYS A 121 -27.24 24.38 -22.71
#